data_AF-A0A1J3HWE6-F1
#
_entry.id   AF-A0A1J3HWE6-F1
#
_cell.length_a   1.000
_cell.length_b   1.000
_cell.length_c   1.000
_cell.angle_alpha   90.00
_cell.angle_beta   90.00
_cell.angle_gamma   90.00
#
_symmetry.space_group_name_H-M   'P 1'
#
loop_
_entity.id
_entity.type
_entity.pdbx_description
1 polymer ?
#
loop_
_entity_poly.entity_id
_entity_poly.type
_entity_poly.pdbx_seq_one_letter_code
_entity_poly.pdbx_strand_id
1 'polypeptide(L)'
;DGDAVDLPPSLASFGGNGGTIIDSGTTLAYLPENLYKAVLDKITAKQPVKLHMVQETFACFSFTSNTDKAFPVVNFHFEDSLKLTVYPHDYLFSLRED
;
A
#
# COMPACT_ATOMS: atom_id res chain seq x y z
N ASP A 1 -13.97 1.06 11.17
CA ASP A 1 -12.71 1.78 10.87
C ASP A 1 -11.52 1.00 11.42
N GLY A 2 -10.39 1.06 10.72
CA GLY A 2 -9.14 0.37 11.09
C GLY A 2 -8.12 1.32 11.71
N ASP A 3 -6.90 0.84 11.98
CA ASP A 3 -5.86 1.66 12.60
C ASP A 3 -5.33 2.73 11.64
N ALA A 4 -5.39 3.99 12.05
CA ALA A 4 -4.83 5.10 11.28
C ALA A 4 -3.31 4.98 11.09
N VAL A 5 -2.82 5.54 9.97
CA VAL A 5 -1.40 5.67 9.65
C VAL A 5 -1.09 7.15 9.53
N ASP A 6 -0.04 7.59 10.21
CA ASP A 6 0.40 8.98 10.16
C ASP A 6 0.93 9.35 8.77
N LEU A 7 0.45 10.46 8.22
CA LEU A 7 0.92 10.98 6.95
C LEU A 7 2.18 11.83 7.14
N PRO A 8 3.21 11.66 6.29
CA PRO A 8 4.34 12.57 6.25
C PRO A 8 3.86 14.01 6.03
N PRO A 9 4.38 15.00 6.76
CA PRO A 9 4.00 16.41 6.58
C PRO A 9 4.18 16.93 5.15
N SER A 10 5.13 16.35 4.40
CA SER A 10 5.36 16.69 2.99
C SER A 10 4.18 16.36 2.06
N LEU A 11 3.31 15.42 2.43
CA LEU A 11 2.12 15.09 1.64
C LEU A 11 0.99 16.11 1.79
N ALA A 12 0.96 16.87 2.89
CA ALA A 12 -0.05 17.87 3.18
C ALA A 12 0.22 19.24 2.49
N SER A 13 1.34 19.38 1.80
CA SER A 13 1.72 20.62 1.12
C SER A 13 1.20 20.63 -0.32
N PHE A 14 0.17 21.43 -0.59
CA PHE A 14 -0.26 21.77 -1.94
C PHE A 14 0.49 23.04 -2.40
N GLY A 15 1.30 22.96 -3.46
CA GLY A 15 1.95 24.17 -4.03
C GLY A 15 3.41 24.06 -4.48
N GLY A 16 3.95 22.85 -4.69
CA GLY A 16 5.18 22.68 -5.49
C GLY A 16 6.31 21.86 -4.88
N ASN A 17 6.23 21.50 -3.59
CA ASN A 17 7.23 20.64 -2.92
C ASN A 17 6.61 19.38 -2.28
N GLY A 18 5.38 19.03 -2.67
CA GLY A 18 4.59 17.94 -2.07
C GLY A 18 3.26 17.73 -2.81
N GLY A 19 2.53 16.70 -2.40
CA GLY A 19 1.19 16.38 -2.91
C GLY A 19 0.97 14.91 -3.23
N THR A 20 -0.24 14.58 -3.67
CA THR A 20 -0.65 13.24 -4.12
C THR A 20 -1.25 13.35 -5.52
N ILE A 21 -0.82 12.50 -6.44
CA ILE A 21 -1.29 12.47 -7.84
C ILE A 21 -2.01 11.15 -8.09
N ILE A 22 -3.11 11.21 -8.85
CA ILE A 22 -3.75 10.04 -9.44
C ILE A 22 -3.25 9.95 -10.88
N ASP A 23 -2.45 8.94 -11.17
CA ASP A 23 -1.80 8.77 -12.48
C ASP A 23 -2.11 7.40 -13.07
N SER A 24 -2.96 7.36 -14.10
CA SER A 24 -3.29 6.13 -14.82
C SER A 24 -2.13 5.57 -15.65
N GLY A 25 -1.06 6.35 -15.86
CA GLY A 25 0.16 5.92 -16.54
C GLY A 25 1.11 5.09 -15.67
N THR A 26 0.79 4.93 -14.38
CA THR A 26 1.65 4.26 -13.41
C THR A 26 0.99 2.97 -12.89
N THR A 27 1.73 1.85 -12.94
CA THR A 27 1.22 0.52 -12.55
C THR A 27 1.09 0.32 -11.03
N LEU A 28 2.03 0.86 -10.24
CA LEU A 28 2.10 0.68 -8.79
C LEU A 28 1.74 1.96 -8.05
N ALA A 29 1.18 1.83 -6.84
CA ALA A 29 1.08 2.97 -5.93
C ALA A 29 2.44 3.25 -5.28
N TYR A 30 2.97 4.45 -5.49
CA TYR A 30 4.20 4.91 -4.85
C TYR A 30 3.87 5.76 -3.63
N LEU A 31 4.38 5.36 -2.47
CA LEU A 31 4.23 6.09 -1.21
C LEU A 31 5.61 6.60 -0.76
N PRO A 32 5.68 7.74 -0.05
CA PRO A 32 6.92 8.13 0.62
C PRO A 32 7.42 7.00 1.53
N GLU A 33 8.74 6.83 1.62
CA GLU A 33 9.36 5.66 2.28
C GLU A 33 8.80 5.36 3.68
N ASN A 34 8.65 6.39 4.52
CA ASN A 34 8.12 6.22 5.87
C ASN A 34 6.67 5.74 5.88
N LEU A 35 5.85 6.24 4.96
CA LEU A 35 4.45 5.82 4.82
C LEU A 35 4.37 4.40 4.25
N TYR A 36 5.19 4.08 3.24
CA TYR A 36 5.30 2.73 2.68
C TYR A 36 5.63 1.70 3.76
N LYS A 37 6.65 1.96 4.59
CA LYS A 37 7.04 1.07 5.70
C LYS A 37 5.91 0.91 6.72
N ALA A 38 5.28 2.01 7.15
CA ALA A 38 4.18 1.96 8.11
C ALA A 38 2.97 1.17 7.59
N VAL A 39 2.63 1.32 6.31
CA VAL A 39 1.59 0.53 5.66
C VAL A 39 1.99 -0.95 5.61
N LEU A 40 3.21 -1.25 5.17
CA LEU A 40 3.73 -2.61 5.07
C LEU A 40 3.72 -3.34 6.43
N ASP A 41 4.14 -2.66 7.50
CA ASP A 41 4.12 -3.19 8.86
C ASP A 41 2.69 -3.50 9.32
N LYS A 42 1.73 -2.59 9.07
CA LYS A 42 0.32 -2.82 9.46
C LYS A 42 -0.34 -3.93 8.66
N ILE A 43 -0.15 -4.00 7.34
CA ILE A 43 -0.78 -5.05 6.52
C ILE A 43 -0.23 -6.44 6.86
N THR A 44 1.05 -6.53 7.22
CA THR A 44 1.70 -7.79 7.60
C THR A 44 1.58 -8.14 9.08
N ALA A 45 1.19 -7.20 9.96
CA ALA A 45 0.92 -7.50 11.37
C ALA A 45 -0.27 -8.47 11.55
N LYS A 46 -1.30 -8.36 10.70
CA LYS A 46 -2.47 -9.25 10.74
C LYS A 46 -2.15 -10.66 10.25
N GLN A 47 -1.30 -10.76 9.24
CA GLN A 47 -0.85 -12.02 8.66
C GLN A 47 0.67 -11.95 8.50
N PRO A 48 1.44 -12.43 9.49
CA PRO A 48 2.89 -12.44 9.42
C PRO A 48 3.35 -13.23 8.19
N VAL A 49 4.21 -12.61 7.40
CA VAL A 49 4.81 -13.20 6.19
C VAL A 49 6.30 -12.97 6.20
N LYS A 50 7.04 -13.90 5.58
CA LYS A 50 8.48 -13.76 5.40
C LYS A 50 8.76 -13.05 4.08
N LEU A 51 9.00 -11.74 4.17
CA LEU A 51 9.37 -10.94 3.01
C LEU A 51 10.77 -11.31 2.51
N HIS A 52 10.92 -11.33 1.19
CA HIS A 52 12.20 -11.45 0.50
C HIS A 52 12.18 -10.58 -0.76
N MET A 53 13.35 -10.13 -1.22
CA MET A 53 13.43 -9.33 -2.43
C MET A 53 13.50 -10.22 -3.67
N VAL A 54 12.68 -9.93 -4.67
CA VAL A 54 12.71 -10.54 -6.01
C VAL A 54 13.08 -9.47 -7.03
N GLN A 55 14.01 -9.79 -7.93
CA GLN A 55 14.55 -8.86 -8.95
C GLN A 55 15.07 -7.53 -8.36
N GLU A 56 15.52 -7.55 -7.10
CA GLU A 56 15.97 -6.37 -6.34
C GLU A 56 14.94 -5.22 -6.22
N THR A 57 13.70 -5.45 -6.67
CA THR A 57 12.69 -4.39 -6.85
C THR A 57 11.41 -4.68 -6.08
N PHE A 58 11.05 -5.96 -5.90
CA PHE A 58 9.79 -6.35 -5.27
C PHE A 58 10.00 -7.02 -3.92
N ALA A 59 9.30 -6.53 -2.90
CA ALA A 59 9.16 -7.25 -1.63
C ALA A 59 8.06 -8.30 -1.77
N CYS A 60 8.45 -9.58 -1.81
CA CYS A 60 7.57 -10.71 -2.08
C CYS A 60 7.47 -11.66 -0.90
N PHE A 61 6.42 -12.47 -0.88
CA PHE A 61 6.23 -13.56 0.05
C PHE A 61 5.43 -14.68 -0.64
N SER A 62 5.64 -15.92 -0.21
CA SER A 62 4.83 -17.04 -0.68
C SER A 62 3.51 -17.10 0.08
N PHE A 63 2.41 -17.20 -0.65
CA PHE A 63 1.08 -17.30 -0.07
C PHE A 63 0.16 -18.14 -0.97
N THR A 64 -0.57 -19.09 -0.38
CA THR A 64 -1.43 -20.04 -1.12
C THR A 64 -2.91 -19.91 -0.78
N SER A 65 -3.22 -19.14 0.26
CA SER A 65 -4.59 -18.92 0.72
C SER A 65 -5.22 -17.70 0.03
N ASN A 66 -6.52 -17.50 0.25
CA ASN A 66 -7.23 -16.33 -0.25
C ASN A 66 -6.68 -15.05 0.41
N THR A 67 -6.13 -14.14 -0.39
CA THR A 67 -5.52 -12.88 0.06
C THR A 67 -6.53 -11.93 0.69
N ASP A 68 -7.73 -11.82 0.12
CA ASP A 68 -8.80 -10.95 0.63
C ASP A 68 -9.27 -11.33 2.04
N LYS A 69 -9.13 -12.61 2.42
CA LYS A 69 -9.43 -13.07 3.79
C LYS A 69 -8.28 -12.85 4.76
N ALA A 70 -7.04 -12.87 4.26
CA ALA A 70 -5.84 -12.86 5.10
C ALA A 70 -5.35 -11.44 5.43
N PHE A 71 -5.40 -10.54 4.46
CA PHE A 71 -4.87 -9.19 4.59
C PHE A 71 -6.00 -8.15 4.76
N PRO A 72 -5.70 -6.96 5.31
CA PRO A 72 -6.73 -5.96 5.60
C PRO A 72 -7.12 -5.12 4.37
N VAL A 73 -8.35 -4.62 4.35
CA VAL A 73 -8.73 -3.54 3.43
C VAL A 73 -8.02 -2.25 3.86
N VAL A 74 -7.46 -1.52 2.89
CA VAL A 74 -6.85 -0.20 3.12
C VAL A 74 -7.79 0.89 2.60
N ASN A 75 -7.93 1.96 3.38
CA ASN A 75 -8.74 3.11 2.98
C ASN A 75 -7.84 4.34 2.88
N PHE A 76 -7.79 4.96 1.70
CA PHE A 76 -7.23 6.29 1.53
C PHE A 76 -8.33 7.32 1.74
N HIS A 77 -8.11 8.21 2.69
CA HIS A 77 -9.02 9.31 3.00
C HIS A 77 -8.48 10.59 2.39
N PHE A 78 -9.28 11.20 1.54
CA PHE A 78 -9.01 12.49 0.90
C PHE A 78 -9.85 13.58 1.57
N GLU A 79 -9.60 14.83 1.18
CA GLU A 79 -10.40 15.97 1.63
C GLU A 79 -11.89 15.78 1.30
N ASP A 80 -12.75 16.56 1.96
CA ASP A 80 -14.21 16.50 1.82
C ASP A 80 -14.82 15.11 2.10
N SER A 81 -14.18 14.35 2.98
CA SER A 81 -14.59 12.99 3.38
C SER A 81 -14.60 11.97 2.24
N LEU A 82 -13.94 12.27 1.12
CA LEU A 82 -13.81 11.33 0.01
C LEU A 82 -12.94 10.15 0.44
N LYS A 83 -13.37 8.93 0.09
CA LYS A 83 -12.69 7.69 0.49
C LYS A 83 -12.47 6.78 -0.70
N LEU A 84 -11.23 6.37 -0.91
CA LEU A 84 -10.87 5.29 -1.82
C LEU A 84 -10.58 4.04 -1.00
N THR A 85 -11.36 2.99 -1.23
CA THR A 85 -11.17 1.67 -0.60
C THR A 85 -10.40 0.78 -1.56
N VAL A 86 -9.29 0.20 -1.11
CA VAL A 86 -8.49 -0.78 -1.87
C VAL A 86 -8.43 -2.10 -1.11
N TYR A 87 -8.68 -3.19 -1.83
CA TYR A 87 -8.73 -4.55 -1.28
C TYR A 87 -7.38 -5.25 -1.42
N PRO A 88 -7.13 -6.35 -0.68
CA PRO A 88 -5.89 -7.11 -0.79
C PRO A 88 -5.51 -7.52 -2.21
N HIS A 89 -6.46 -7.92 -3.05
CA HIS A 89 -6.17 -8.21 -4.46
C HIS A 89 -5.78 -6.99 -5.31
N ASP A 90 -6.04 -5.75 -4.86
CA ASP A 90 -5.65 -4.54 -5.57
C ASP A 90 -4.19 -4.15 -5.28
N TYR A 91 -3.68 -4.44 -4.09
CA TYR A 91 -2.31 -4.06 -3.68
C TYR A 91 -1.34 -5.24 -3.53
N LEU A 92 -1.81 -6.49 -3.62
CA LEU A 92 -0.99 -7.69 -3.73
C LEU A 92 -1.20 -8.33 -5.09
N PHE A 93 -0.16 -8.37 -5.92
CA PHE A 93 -0.19 -9.03 -7.21
C PHE A 93 0.66 -10.31 -7.17
N SER A 94 0.23 -11.31 -7.94
CA SER A 94 1.04 -12.52 -8.15
C SER A 94 2.13 -12.20 -9.17
N LEU A 95 3.39 -12.43 -8.82
CA LEU A 95 4.42 -12.63 -9.81
C LEU A 95 4.11 -13.94 -10.53
N ARG A 96 3.84 -13.88 -11.84
CA ARG A 96 3.82 -15.07 -12.67
C ARG A 96 5.26 -15.33 -13.10
N GLU A 97 5.75 -16.53 -12.86
CA GLU A 97 6.83 -17.06 -13.69
C GLU A 97 6.15 -17.49 -14.99
N ASP A 98 6.44 -16.78 -16.07
CA ASP A 98 6.07 -17.23 -17.42
C ASP A 98 6.87 -18.48 -17.80
#